data_AF-A0A7V7MNZ8-F1
#
_entry.id   AF-A0A7V7MNZ8-F1
#
_cell.length_a   1.000
_cell.length_b   1.000
_cell.length_c   1.000
_cell.angle_alpha   90.00
_cell.angle_beta   90.00
_cell.angle_gamma   90.00
#
_symmetry.space_group_name_H-M   'P 1'
#
loop_
_entity.id
_entity.type
_entity.pdbx_description
1 polymer ?
#
loop_
_entity_poly.entity_id
_entity_poly.type
_entity_poly.pdbx_seq_one_letter_code
_entity_poly.pdbx_strand_id
1 'polypeptide(L)'
;MLKPENGMGGDGPLRFSLIIVKRTPVFELNPSTFQPSEKKFAWQRIFFKENQTSFEFRTFISFRYEKITVYHTAAPVNPQGNSAVIQKKIPPMPITSQHLQTPIESLQAAFQDVAKQETKLWWEAYLKGTLDFRGVGIPQIRSVLAQWRHQSGVDSWPATEQFELALQLFEYPWAEDKLAGILQIQLYLAQDLPWKMSLPRYEYLFERELISDWNTCDWFCIRVLSPLIASQGKECADKISAWDQSPNLWQARASVVAFVKSIAEESYRFQVLQSCSKLIRRPERFAKTGVGWVLREISKFDMEAVSGFVEQHRQDFSRESLKNALKYADQPKKRS
;
A
#
# COMPACT_ATOMS: atom_id res chain seq x y z
N MET A 1 -32.91 24.61 34.26
CA MET A 1 -34.33 24.73 34.65
C MET A 1 -35.08 25.30 33.46
N LEU A 2 -35.86 24.48 32.76
CA LEU A 2 -37.07 24.79 31.97
C LEU A 2 -37.52 23.45 31.35
N LYS A 3 -38.78 23.09 31.62
CA LYS A 3 -39.45 21.83 31.24
C LYS A 3 -40.23 22.02 29.92
N PRO A 4 -40.69 20.94 29.28
CA PRO A 4 -41.00 20.87 27.86
C PRO A 4 -42.46 21.25 27.52
N GLU A 5 -42.69 21.66 26.27
CA GLU A 5 -44.02 21.63 25.66
C GLU A 5 -44.17 20.41 24.77
N ASN A 6 -45.27 19.68 24.98
CA ASN A 6 -45.66 18.48 24.28
C ASN A 6 -46.39 18.80 22.97
N GLY A 7 -46.14 17.98 21.96
CA GLY A 7 -47.21 17.42 21.12
C GLY A 7 -47.32 18.00 19.71
N MET A 8 -46.75 17.31 18.74
CA MET A 8 -47.51 16.47 17.80
C MET A 8 -46.54 15.68 16.91
N GLY A 9 -46.85 14.41 16.71
CA GLY A 9 -46.05 13.47 15.95
C GLY A 9 -45.85 13.92 14.51
N GLY A 10 -44.63 13.72 14.04
CA GLY A 10 -44.27 13.76 12.65
C GLY A 10 -43.01 12.95 12.47
N ASP A 11 -43.11 11.82 11.78
CA ASP A 11 -42.01 11.21 11.04
C ASP A 11 -41.47 12.26 10.05
N GLY A 12 -40.67 13.19 10.57
CA GLY A 12 -39.90 14.11 9.77
C GLY A 12 -38.66 13.36 9.26
N PRO A 13 -38.31 13.46 7.96
CA PRO A 13 -37.08 12.86 7.49
C PRO A 13 -35.90 13.43 8.29
N LEU A 14 -35.09 12.54 8.85
CA LEU A 14 -33.78 12.87 9.42
C LEU A 14 -33.03 13.76 8.41
N ARG A 15 -32.79 15.01 8.77
CA ARG A 15 -32.00 15.93 7.95
C ARG A 15 -30.53 15.57 8.11
N PHE A 16 -29.95 14.98 7.07
CA PHE A 16 -28.50 14.77 6.96
C PHE A 16 -27.86 15.97 6.24
N SER A 17 -26.89 16.62 6.87
CA SER A 17 -26.09 17.67 6.23
C SER A 17 -24.92 17.04 5.49
N LEU A 18 -24.93 17.12 4.16
CA LEU A 18 -23.82 16.72 3.30
C LEU A 18 -22.73 17.81 3.34
N ILE A 19 -21.63 17.58 4.03
CA ILE A 19 -20.47 18.48 4.00
C ILE A 19 -19.62 18.11 2.77
N ILE A 20 -19.87 18.78 1.64
CA ILE A 20 -18.95 18.77 0.50
C ILE A 20 -17.90 19.86 0.74
N VAL A 21 -16.65 19.46 1.01
CA VAL A 21 -15.55 20.42 1.15
C VAL A 21 -15.06 20.86 -0.23
N LYS A 22 -15.65 21.93 -0.77
CA LYS A 22 -14.93 23.08 -1.35
C LYS A 22 -15.92 24.20 -1.69
N ARG A 23 -15.44 25.45 -1.59
CA ARG A 23 -16.17 26.73 -1.78
C ARG A 23 -17.36 26.59 -2.76
N THR A 24 -18.54 26.90 -2.23
CA THR A 24 -19.96 26.72 -2.67
C THR A 24 -20.32 27.10 -4.13
N PRO A 25 -21.53 26.76 -4.68
CA PRO A 25 -22.83 26.55 -4.02
C PRO A 25 -23.43 25.14 -4.03
N VAL A 26 -24.45 25.06 -3.17
CA VAL A 26 -25.21 23.94 -2.59
C VAL A 26 -26.00 23.12 -3.62
N PHE A 27 -26.11 21.80 -3.39
CA PHE A 27 -27.11 20.95 -4.06
C PHE A 27 -27.92 20.16 -3.02
N GLU A 28 -29.24 20.37 -3.00
CA GLU A 28 -30.18 19.60 -2.17
C GLU A 28 -30.53 18.28 -2.85
N LEU A 29 -30.39 17.17 -2.13
CA LEU A 29 -30.95 15.87 -2.51
C LEU A 29 -32.33 15.72 -1.86
N ASN A 30 -33.33 15.35 -2.66
CA ASN A 30 -34.70 15.16 -2.21
C ASN A 30 -34.81 13.86 -1.38
N PRO A 31 -35.21 13.89 -0.08
CA PRO A 31 -35.11 12.74 0.84
C PRO A 31 -36.12 11.61 0.58
N SER A 32 -37.04 11.76 -0.36
CA SER A 32 -38.23 10.89 -0.51
C SER A 32 -37.99 9.48 -1.06
N THR A 33 -36.74 9.05 -1.24
CA THR A 33 -36.41 7.72 -1.78
C THR A 33 -35.70 6.77 -0.80
N PHE A 34 -35.47 7.17 0.46
CA PHE A 34 -34.65 6.37 1.37
C PHE A 34 -35.36 6.02 2.68
N GLN A 35 -35.65 4.74 2.87
CA GLN A 35 -36.02 4.15 4.16
C GLN A 35 -34.78 3.51 4.80
N PRO A 36 -34.40 3.90 6.03
CA PRO A 36 -33.20 3.39 6.69
C PRO A 36 -33.51 2.08 7.42
N SER A 37 -33.28 0.95 6.77
CA SER A 37 -33.13 -0.32 7.48
C SER A 37 -32.13 -1.24 6.79
N GLU A 38 -31.22 -1.76 7.62
CA GLU A 38 -30.15 -2.72 7.33
C GLU A 38 -28.88 -2.16 6.68
N LYS A 39 -27.73 -2.58 7.23
CA LYS A 39 -26.38 -2.39 6.68
C LYS A 39 -26.33 -2.98 5.26
N LYS A 40 -26.69 -2.19 4.25
CA LYS A 40 -26.67 -2.61 2.85
C LYS A 40 -25.51 -1.93 2.14
N PHE A 41 -24.55 -2.76 1.75
CA PHE A 41 -23.58 -2.44 0.72
C PHE A 41 -24.30 -2.63 -0.62
N ALA A 42 -24.53 -1.55 -1.37
CA ALA A 42 -25.24 -1.64 -2.63
C ALA A 42 -24.56 -0.79 -3.70
N TRP A 43 -24.49 -1.34 -4.91
CA TRP A 43 -24.14 -0.59 -6.10
C TRP A 43 -25.32 0.28 -6.49
N GLN A 44 -25.11 1.58 -6.56
CA GLN A 44 -26.13 2.56 -6.92
C GLN A 44 -25.73 3.26 -8.23
N ARG A 45 -26.72 3.53 -9.08
CA ARG A 45 -26.56 4.28 -10.33
C ARG A 45 -26.92 5.73 -10.03
N ILE A 46 -25.97 6.65 -10.25
CA ILE A 46 -26.19 8.08 -10.07
C ILE A 46 -26.07 8.75 -11.43
N PHE A 47 -27.04 9.60 -11.75
CA PHE A 47 -27.09 10.37 -13.00
C PHE A 47 -26.73 11.83 -12.72
N PHE A 48 -25.71 12.33 -13.41
CA PHE A 48 -25.32 13.74 -13.38
C PHE A 48 -25.67 14.39 -14.71
N LYS A 49 -26.03 15.67 -14.70
CA LYS A 49 -26.30 16.42 -15.93
C LYS A 49 -25.47 17.70 -15.94
N GLU A 50 -24.56 17.82 -16.89
CA GLU A 50 -23.73 19.01 -17.08
C GLU A 50 -23.80 19.44 -18.55
N ASN A 51 -24.12 20.71 -18.81
CA ASN A 51 -24.26 21.28 -20.17
C ASN A 51 -25.05 20.38 -21.14
N GLN A 52 -26.26 20.00 -20.73
CA GLN A 52 -27.18 19.08 -21.45
C GLN A 52 -26.71 17.63 -21.64
N THR A 53 -25.53 17.25 -21.13
CA THR A 53 -24.99 15.89 -21.23
C THR A 53 -25.25 15.12 -19.94
N SER A 54 -25.84 13.94 -20.04
CA SER A 54 -26.09 13.05 -18.89
C SER A 54 -24.95 12.04 -18.73
N PHE A 55 -24.41 11.91 -17.52
CA PHE A 55 -23.37 10.96 -17.16
C PHE A 55 -23.90 9.96 -16.14
N GLU A 56 -23.71 8.67 -16.39
CA GLU A 56 -24.08 7.59 -15.46
C GLU A 56 -22.81 7.09 -14.74
N PHE A 57 -22.84 7.08 -13.41
CA PHE A 57 -21.79 6.48 -12.60
C PHE A 57 -22.34 5.33 -11.77
N ARG A 58 -21.59 4.22 -11.73
CA ARG A 58 -21.79 3.15 -10.75
C ARG A 58 -20.85 3.40 -9.58
N THR A 59 -21.43 3.65 -8.41
CA THR A 59 -20.66 3.93 -7.19
C THR A 59 -20.98 2.92 -6.09
N PHE A 60 -19.98 2.69 -5.24
CA PHE A 60 -20.11 1.90 -4.03
C PHE A 60 -20.28 2.84 -2.84
N ILE A 61 -21.44 2.79 -2.18
CA ILE A 61 -21.75 3.65 -1.03
C ILE A 61 -21.74 2.81 0.24
N SER A 62 -20.95 3.24 1.23
CA SER A 62 -20.97 2.67 2.58
C SER A 62 -21.65 3.62 3.54
N PHE A 63 -22.60 3.10 4.31
CA PHE A 63 -23.30 3.84 5.36
C PHE A 63 -22.73 3.45 6.73
N ARG A 64 -22.13 4.40 7.44
CA ARG A 64 -22.01 4.36 8.91
C ARG A 64 -22.73 5.57 9.47
N TYR A 65 -23.43 5.37 10.58
CA TYR A 65 -24.20 6.40 11.27
C TYR A 65 -23.42 7.73 11.31
N GLU A 66 -24.08 8.77 10.82
CA GLU A 66 -23.68 10.19 10.74
C GLU A 66 -22.75 10.65 9.60
N LYS A 67 -22.16 9.78 8.76
CA LYS A 67 -21.39 10.22 7.56
C LYS A 67 -21.50 9.26 6.37
N ILE A 68 -21.75 9.83 5.19
CA ILE A 68 -21.68 9.13 3.90
C ILE A 68 -20.31 9.37 3.27
N THR A 69 -19.60 8.30 2.92
CA THR A 69 -18.32 8.36 2.19
C THR A 69 -18.49 7.65 0.84
N VAL A 70 -18.14 8.33 -0.26
CA VAL A 70 -18.34 7.85 -1.64
C VAL A 70 -17.01 7.46 -2.26
N TYR A 71 -16.89 6.20 -2.68
CA TYR A 71 -15.68 5.67 -3.32
C TYR A 71 -15.92 5.52 -4.83
N HIS A 72 -15.11 6.18 -5.65
CA HIS A 72 -15.23 6.14 -7.11
C HIS A 72 -14.34 5.04 -7.69
N THR A 73 -14.90 4.13 -8.50
CA THR A 73 -14.11 3.03 -9.10
C THR A 73 -14.31 2.83 -10.61
N ALA A 74 -14.98 3.72 -11.34
CA ALA A 74 -15.10 3.59 -12.79
C ALA A 74 -15.11 4.93 -13.53
N ALA A 75 -14.46 4.96 -14.70
CA ALA A 75 -14.47 6.07 -15.63
C ALA A 75 -15.89 6.32 -16.18
N PRO A 76 -16.29 7.59 -16.44
CA PRO A 76 -17.57 7.90 -17.04
C PRO A 76 -17.69 7.28 -18.43
N VAL A 77 -18.83 6.64 -18.72
CA VAL A 77 -19.21 6.21 -20.06
C VAL A 77 -20.14 7.26 -20.65
N ASN A 78 -19.73 7.88 -21.76
CA ASN A 78 -20.60 8.76 -22.55
C ASN A 78 -21.68 7.91 -23.25
N PRO A 79 -22.97 8.32 -23.28
CA PRO A 79 -24.03 7.60 -24.00
C PRO A 79 -23.79 7.36 -25.51
N GLN A 80 -22.70 7.87 -26.11
CA GLN A 80 -22.31 7.64 -27.51
C GLN A 80 -21.20 6.59 -27.73
N GLY A 81 -20.79 5.83 -26.71
CA GLY A 81 -20.00 4.60 -26.91
C GLY A 81 -18.49 4.77 -27.17
N ASN A 82 -17.94 5.99 -27.10
CA ASN A 82 -16.48 6.17 -27.21
C ASN A 82 -15.82 6.18 -25.82
N SER A 83 -14.97 5.19 -25.56
CA SER A 83 -14.09 5.11 -24.40
C SER A 83 -13.04 6.22 -24.47
N ALA A 84 -13.21 7.29 -23.68
CA ALA A 84 -12.14 8.25 -23.47
C ALA A 84 -11.02 7.56 -22.68
N VAL A 85 -9.81 7.54 -23.24
CA VAL A 85 -8.59 7.11 -22.54
C VAL A 85 -8.28 8.15 -21.46
N ILE A 86 -8.83 7.96 -20.27
CA ILE A 86 -8.47 8.75 -19.10
C ILE A 86 -7.19 8.12 -18.55
N GLN A 87 -6.06 8.81 -18.73
CA GLN A 87 -4.85 8.57 -17.95
C GLN A 87 -5.26 8.46 -16.48
N LYS A 88 -4.92 7.35 -15.80
CA LYS A 88 -5.19 7.13 -14.37
C LYS A 88 -4.62 8.30 -13.55
N LYS A 89 -5.40 9.36 -13.34
CA LYS A 89 -5.13 10.34 -12.30
C LYS A 89 -5.63 9.74 -11.00
N ILE A 90 -4.71 9.10 -10.28
CA ILE A 90 -4.87 8.91 -8.84
C ILE A 90 -5.15 10.30 -8.26
N PRO A 91 -6.24 10.50 -7.49
CA PRO A 91 -6.55 11.81 -6.96
C PRO A 91 -5.35 12.31 -6.14
N PRO A 92 -4.88 13.56 -6.36
CA PRO A 92 -3.83 14.11 -5.52
C PRO A 92 -4.30 14.10 -4.07
N MET A 93 -3.40 13.68 -3.17
CA MET A 93 -3.61 13.73 -1.73
C MET A 93 -4.20 15.09 -1.32
N PRO A 94 -5.17 15.16 -0.41
CA PRO A 94 -5.48 16.41 0.23
C PRO A 94 -4.18 16.93 0.85
N ILE A 95 -3.87 18.20 0.58
CA ILE A 95 -2.79 18.98 1.19
C ILE A 95 -2.69 18.57 2.65
N THR A 96 -1.49 18.18 3.07
CA THR A 96 -1.11 17.74 4.41
C THR A 96 -2.02 18.34 5.47
N SER A 97 -2.97 17.54 5.93
CA SER A 97 -3.93 18.05 6.90
C SER A 97 -3.17 18.26 8.20
N GLN A 98 -3.16 19.49 8.70
CA GLN A 98 -2.35 19.94 9.84
C GLN A 98 -2.44 19.02 11.07
N HIS A 99 -3.53 18.26 11.21
CA HIS A 99 -3.70 17.24 12.25
C HIS A 99 -2.72 16.04 12.17
N LEU A 100 -2.16 15.72 10.99
CA LEU A 100 -1.17 14.65 10.83
C LEU A 100 0.25 15.11 11.14
N GLN A 101 0.53 16.40 10.95
CA GLN A 101 1.88 16.95 11.06
C GLN A 101 2.38 16.91 12.50
N THR A 102 1.57 17.35 13.47
CA THR A 102 1.99 17.40 14.88
C THR A 102 2.37 16.02 15.45
N PRO A 103 1.61 14.94 15.18
CA PRO A 103 2.05 13.60 15.60
C PRO A 103 3.33 13.15 14.91
N ILE A 104 3.52 13.42 13.62
CA ILE A 104 4.75 13.05 12.90
C ILE A 104 5.97 13.77 13.50
N GLU A 105 5.87 15.07 13.74
CA GLU A 105 6.95 15.86 14.35
C GLU A 105 7.32 15.33 15.74
N SER A 106 6.33 14.92 16.55
CA SER A 106 6.62 14.32 17.87
C SER A 106 7.25 12.92 17.77
N LEU A 107 6.91 12.12 16.76
CA LEU A 107 7.59 10.85 16.48
C LEU A 107 9.05 11.08 16.09
N GLN A 108 9.29 12.08 15.25
CA GLN A 108 10.62 12.44 14.78
C GLN A 108 11.50 12.97 15.91
N ALA A 109 10.94 13.77 16.82
CA ALA A 109 11.61 14.18 18.05
C ALA A 109 11.97 12.96 18.91
N ALA A 110 11.04 12.02 19.11
CA ALA A 110 11.31 10.81 19.87
C ALA A 110 12.41 9.92 19.23
N PHE A 111 12.51 9.88 17.89
CA PHE A 111 13.64 9.25 17.22
C PHE A 111 14.96 9.99 17.44
N GLN A 112 14.94 11.32 17.41
CA GLN A 112 16.12 12.14 17.65
C GLN A 112 16.69 11.91 19.06
N ASP A 113 15.82 11.74 20.07
CA ASP A 113 16.22 11.52 21.46
C ASP A 113 16.95 10.18 21.68
N VAL A 114 16.66 9.16 20.86
CA VAL A 114 17.26 7.83 20.98
C VAL A 114 18.34 7.54 19.93
N ALA A 115 18.59 8.50 19.03
CA ALA A 115 19.53 8.38 17.94
C ALA A 115 20.98 8.28 18.44
N LYS A 116 21.77 7.44 17.78
CA LYS A 116 23.20 7.26 18.08
C LYS A 116 24.05 7.46 16.84
N GLN A 117 25.09 8.27 16.97
CA GLN A 117 26.02 8.56 15.87
C GLN A 117 26.69 7.29 15.32
N GLU A 118 27.06 6.35 16.19
CA GLU A 118 27.64 5.06 15.78
C GLU A 118 26.69 4.26 14.88
N THR A 119 25.41 4.19 15.28
CA THR A 119 24.37 3.50 14.51
C THR A 119 24.11 4.19 13.16
N LYS A 120 24.12 5.52 13.12
CA LYS A 120 24.03 6.30 11.88
C LYS A 120 25.17 5.95 10.92
N LEU A 121 26.42 6.08 11.38
CA LEU A 121 27.61 5.83 10.55
C LEU A 121 27.65 4.39 10.03
N TRP A 122 27.25 3.41 10.84
CA TRP A 122 27.15 2.02 10.40
C TRP A 122 26.14 1.85 9.27
N TRP A 123 24.95 2.43 9.39
CA TRP A 123 23.91 2.35 8.35
C TRP A 123 24.32 3.04 7.05
N GLU A 124 24.89 4.24 7.14
CA GLU A 124 25.36 5.01 5.99
C GLU A 124 26.47 4.26 5.23
N ALA A 125 27.39 3.61 5.94
CA ALA A 125 28.41 2.77 5.34
C ALA A 125 27.81 1.52 4.67
N TYR A 126 26.87 0.85 5.34
CA TYR A 126 26.23 -0.37 4.83
C TYR A 126 25.39 -0.12 3.58
N LEU A 127 24.62 0.98 3.56
CA LEU A 127 23.79 1.40 2.43
C LEU A 127 24.50 2.33 1.46
N LYS A 128 25.81 2.56 1.65
CA LYS A 128 26.66 3.39 0.79
C LYS A 128 26.07 4.79 0.53
N GLY A 129 25.47 5.38 1.56
CA GLY A 129 24.86 6.72 1.49
C GLY A 129 23.61 6.84 0.61
N THR A 130 22.90 5.74 0.31
CA THR A 130 21.68 5.78 -0.52
C THR A 130 20.49 6.42 0.22
N LEU A 131 20.52 6.46 1.54
CA LEU A 131 19.49 7.03 2.41
C LEU A 131 20.14 7.73 3.59
N ASP A 132 19.47 8.77 4.09
CA ASP A 132 19.85 9.45 5.33
C ASP A 132 19.32 8.69 6.55
N PHE A 133 20.14 8.65 7.61
CA PHE A 133 19.81 8.00 8.87
C PHE A 133 19.95 8.95 10.05
N ARG A 134 18.99 8.93 10.96
CA ARG A 134 19.15 9.56 12.28
C ARG A 134 20.11 8.76 13.16
N GLY A 135 20.12 7.44 13.00
CA GLY A 135 20.90 6.50 13.81
C GLY A 135 20.06 5.75 14.82
N VAL A 136 18.84 5.34 14.45
CA VAL A 136 17.95 4.55 15.32
C VAL A 136 17.88 3.12 14.81
N GLY A 137 18.19 2.15 15.68
CA GLY A 137 18.12 0.73 15.33
C GLY A 137 16.67 0.22 15.23
N ILE A 138 16.43 -0.79 14.39
CA ILE A 138 15.09 -1.40 14.23
C ILE A 138 14.37 -1.72 15.56
N PRO A 139 15.02 -2.33 16.58
CA PRO A 139 14.36 -2.60 17.87
C PRO A 139 13.90 -1.31 18.57
N GLN A 140 14.69 -0.23 18.48
CA GLN A 140 14.34 1.07 19.03
C GLN A 140 13.20 1.71 18.22
N ILE A 141 13.21 1.64 16.89
CA ILE A 141 12.11 2.14 16.05
C ILE A 141 10.79 1.50 16.50
N ARG A 142 10.76 0.17 16.69
CA ARG A 142 9.56 -0.54 17.15
C ARG A 142 9.12 -0.08 18.55
N SER A 143 10.06 0.09 19.48
CA SER A 143 9.76 0.53 20.84
C SER A 143 9.22 1.96 20.88
N VAL A 144 9.90 2.89 20.19
CA VAL A 144 9.50 4.30 20.10
C VAL A 144 8.13 4.41 19.42
N LEU A 145 7.91 3.71 18.30
CA LEU A 145 6.63 3.72 17.61
C LEU A 145 5.49 3.26 18.52
N ALA A 146 5.68 2.17 19.27
CA ALA A 146 4.65 1.65 20.19
C ALA A 146 4.32 2.66 21.29
N GLN A 147 5.34 3.27 21.92
CA GLN A 147 5.16 4.27 22.96
C GLN A 147 4.50 5.55 22.42
N TRP A 148 5.01 6.08 21.31
CA TRP A 148 4.53 7.29 20.68
C TRP A 148 3.06 7.19 20.26
N ARG A 149 2.62 6.05 19.74
CA ARG A 149 1.22 5.83 19.35
C ARG A 149 0.25 6.09 20.50
N HIS A 150 0.58 5.59 21.70
CA HIS A 150 -0.23 5.78 22.89
C HIS A 150 -0.18 7.23 23.40
N GLN A 151 1.02 7.84 23.38
CA GLN A 151 1.20 9.21 23.88
C GLN A 151 0.55 10.27 22.97
N SER A 152 0.56 10.05 21.65
CA SER A 152 -0.02 10.96 20.65
C SER A 152 -1.53 10.73 20.44
N GLY A 153 -2.09 9.64 20.98
CA GLY A 153 -3.49 9.25 20.78
C GLY A 153 -3.81 8.71 19.38
N VAL A 154 -2.79 8.46 18.54
CA VAL A 154 -2.95 7.91 17.18
C VAL A 154 -3.57 6.52 17.20
N ASP A 155 -3.40 5.76 18.28
CA ASP A 155 -4.03 4.45 18.45
C ASP A 155 -5.56 4.49 18.47
N SER A 156 -6.13 5.64 18.84
CA SER A 156 -7.57 5.87 18.96
C SER A 156 -8.18 6.41 17.67
N TRP A 157 -7.36 6.73 16.67
CA TRP A 157 -7.83 7.26 15.38
C TRP A 157 -8.47 6.17 14.51
N PRO A 158 -9.33 6.54 13.54
CA PRO A 158 -9.78 5.61 12.52
C PRO A 158 -8.60 4.98 11.77
N ALA A 159 -8.71 3.68 11.43
CA ALA A 159 -7.66 2.95 10.72
C ALA A 159 -7.23 3.62 9.40
N THR A 160 -8.15 4.30 8.71
CA THR A 160 -7.85 5.07 7.50
C THR A 160 -6.95 6.27 7.79
N GLU A 161 -7.15 7.00 8.89
CA GLU A 161 -6.28 8.14 9.24
C GLU A 161 -4.91 7.67 9.73
N GLN A 162 -4.87 6.59 10.50
CA GLN A 162 -3.61 5.95 10.88
C GLN A 162 -2.82 5.47 9.65
N PHE A 163 -3.54 4.98 8.62
CA PHE A 163 -2.94 4.56 7.36
C PHE A 163 -2.37 5.73 6.57
N GLU A 164 -3.12 6.84 6.44
CA GLU A 164 -2.63 8.04 5.77
C GLU A 164 -1.40 8.63 6.48
N LEU A 165 -1.39 8.64 7.82
CA LEU A 165 -0.20 9.02 8.59
C LEU A 165 1.00 8.12 8.25
N ALA A 166 0.77 6.80 8.18
CA ALA A 166 1.83 5.83 7.86
C ALA A 166 2.42 6.06 6.47
N LEU A 167 1.58 6.40 5.48
CA LEU A 167 2.02 6.72 4.12
C LEU A 167 2.77 8.05 4.09
N GLN A 168 2.34 9.05 4.86
CA GLN A 168 3.01 10.35 4.91
C GLN A 168 4.43 10.26 5.47
N LEU A 169 4.73 9.30 6.34
CA LEU A 169 6.11 9.06 6.81
C LEU A 169 7.08 8.74 5.66
N PHE A 170 6.61 8.26 4.51
CA PHE A 170 7.46 8.01 3.33
C PHE A 170 7.89 9.29 2.62
N GLU A 171 7.22 10.42 2.85
CA GLU A 171 7.57 11.73 2.26
C GLU A 171 8.81 12.35 2.91
N TYR A 172 9.25 11.84 4.05
CA TYR A 172 10.42 12.33 4.76
C TYR A 172 11.70 11.61 4.29
N PRO A 173 12.86 12.29 4.31
CA PRO A 173 14.09 11.77 3.72
C PRO A 173 14.72 10.61 4.53
N TRP A 174 14.43 10.53 5.82
CA TRP A 174 15.09 9.60 6.72
C TRP A 174 14.54 8.18 6.60
N ALA A 175 15.45 7.21 6.54
CA ALA A 175 15.10 5.80 6.49
C ALA A 175 14.20 5.38 7.66
N GLU A 176 14.43 5.93 8.85
CA GLU A 176 13.66 5.56 10.04
C GLU A 176 12.21 6.02 10.00
N ASP A 177 11.88 7.13 9.31
CA ASP A 177 10.49 7.54 9.08
C ASP A 177 9.79 6.51 8.20
N LYS A 178 10.40 6.14 7.07
CA LYS A 178 9.85 5.14 6.13
C LYS A 178 9.66 3.79 6.82
N LEU A 179 10.66 3.34 7.58
CA LEU A 179 10.59 2.09 8.35
C LEU A 179 9.50 2.15 9.44
N ALA A 180 9.29 3.30 10.08
CA ALA A 180 8.19 3.49 11.02
C ALA A 180 6.83 3.38 10.32
N GLY A 181 6.66 3.96 9.12
CA GLY A 181 5.45 3.80 8.30
C GLY A 181 5.18 2.34 7.91
N ILE A 182 6.23 1.61 7.53
CA ILE A 182 6.15 0.16 7.26
C ILE A 182 5.68 -0.62 8.50
N LEU A 183 6.28 -0.35 9.65
CA LEU A 183 5.95 -1.03 10.90
C LEU A 183 4.55 -0.65 11.41
N GLN A 184 4.14 0.61 11.23
CA GLN A 184 2.82 1.11 11.55
C GLN A 184 1.75 0.30 10.80
N ILE A 185 1.92 0.13 9.48
CA ILE A 185 1.03 -0.68 8.65
C ILE A 185 1.07 -2.15 9.11
N GLN A 186 2.26 -2.73 9.22
CA GLN A 186 2.43 -4.14 9.54
C GLN A 186 1.79 -4.51 10.89
N LEU A 187 2.08 -3.74 11.95
CA LEU A 187 1.79 -4.14 13.32
C LEU A 187 0.37 -3.79 13.75
N TYR A 188 -0.23 -2.75 13.16
CA TYR A 188 -1.47 -2.18 13.67
C TYR A 188 -2.60 -2.11 12.65
N LEU A 189 -2.32 -2.25 11.35
CA LEU A 189 -3.32 -2.04 10.29
C LEU A 189 -3.46 -3.21 9.32
N ALA A 190 -2.58 -4.22 9.40
CA ALA A 190 -2.51 -5.29 8.41
C ALA A 190 -3.82 -6.09 8.24
N GLN A 191 -4.67 -6.14 9.27
CA GLN A 191 -5.98 -6.84 9.21
C GLN A 191 -7.13 -5.93 8.76
N ASP A 192 -6.95 -4.61 8.80
CA ASP A 192 -8.01 -3.62 8.58
C ASP A 192 -8.00 -3.03 7.17
N LEU A 193 -6.95 -3.30 6.38
CA LEU A 193 -6.71 -2.67 5.08
C LEU A 193 -6.87 -3.65 3.91
N PRO A 194 -8.08 -3.79 3.32
CA PRO A 194 -8.28 -4.64 2.15
C PRO A 194 -7.44 -4.16 0.97
N TRP A 195 -6.92 -5.09 0.16
CA TRP A 195 -5.98 -4.75 -0.91
C TRP A 195 -6.56 -3.79 -1.95
N LYS A 196 -7.88 -3.86 -2.23
CA LYS A 196 -8.55 -2.96 -3.18
C LYS A 196 -8.47 -1.49 -2.77
N MET A 197 -8.31 -1.22 -1.47
CA MET A 197 -8.14 0.12 -0.92
C MET A 197 -6.66 0.48 -0.76
N SER A 198 -5.83 -0.44 -0.25
CA SER A 198 -4.45 -0.14 0.10
C SER A 198 -3.49 -0.18 -1.10
N LEU A 199 -3.71 -1.08 -2.06
CA LEU A 199 -2.80 -1.26 -3.19
C LEU A 199 -2.62 0.00 -4.05
N PRO A 200 -3.68 0.76 -4.42
CA PRO A 200 -3.50 2.03 -5.14
C PRO A 200 -2.66 3.05 -4.38
N ARG A 201 -2.73 3.04 -3.03
CA ARG A 201 -1.89 3.91 -2.19
C ARG A 201 -0.44 3.45 -2.16
N TYR A 202 -0.19 2.15 -2.21
CA TYR A 202 1.15 1.60 -2.33
C TYR A 202 1.78 1.88 -3.69
N GLU A 203 1.00 1.80 -4.78
CA GLU A 203 1.44 2.19 -6.13
C GLU A 203 1.93 3.64 -6.15
N TYR A 204 1.20 4.53 -5.47
CA TYR A 204 1.58 5.94 -5.33
C TYR A 204 2.95 6.15 -4.65
N LEU A 205 3.32 5.32 -3.67
CA LEU A 205 4.65 5.41 -3.04
C LEU A 205 5.78 5.17 -4.05
N PHE A 206 5.58 4.28 -5.02
CA PHE A 206 6.54 4.01 -6.08
C PHE A 206 6.50 5.07 -7.18
N GLU A 207 5.30 5.49 -7.60
CA GLU A 207 5.11 6.55 -8.61
C GLU A 207 5.77 7.87 -8.20
N ARG A 208 5.73 8.18 -6.89
CA ARG A 208 6.36 9.37 -6.31
C ARG A 208 7.81 9.17 -5.88
N GLU A 209 8.41 8.03 -6.20
CA GLU A 209 9.80 7.68 -5.86
C GLU A 209 10.12 7.76 -4.35
N LEU A 210 9.10 7.61 -3.50
CA LEU A 210 9.25 7.61 -2.05
C LEU A 210 9.89 6.31 -1.55
N ILE A 211 9.69 5.23 -2.31
CA ILE A 211 10.47 3.99 -2.21
C ILE A 211 11.46 3.97 -3.38
N SER A 212 12.69 4.39 -3.11
CA SER A 212 13.74 4.61 -4.11
C SER A 212 15.06 3.88 -3.82
N ASP A 213 15.05 2.97 -2.84
CA ASP A 213 16.20 2.18 -2.43
C ASP A 213 15.80 0.72 -2.12
N TRP A 214 16.80 -0.17 -2.11
CA TRP A 214 16.56 -1.60 -1.91
C TRP A 214 16.14 -1.94 -0.48
N ASN A 215 16.58 -1.18 0.52
CA ASN A 215 16.30 -1.49 1.91
C ASN A 215 14.84 -1.18 2.24
N THR A 216 14.36 0.02 1.91
CA THR A 216 12.95 0.39 2.06
C THR A 216 12.06 -0.53 1.24
N CYS A 217 12.43 -0.79 -0.02
CA CYS A 217 11.67 -1.67 -0.90
C CYS A 217 11.54 -3.09 -0.32
N ASP A 218 12.64 -3.70 0.12
CA ASP A 218 12.62 -5.06 0.63
C ASP A 218 11.88 -5.15 1.98
N TRP A 219 12.04 -4.15 2.86
CA TRP A 219 11.26 -4.06 4.11
C TRP A 219 9.77 -3.97 3.81
N PHE A 220 9.38 -3.10 2.87
CA PHE A 220 7.98 -2.94 2.46
C PHE A 220 7.42 -4.24 1.88
N CYS A 221 8.19 -4.93 1.03
CA CYS A 221 7.81 -6.23 0.48
C CYS A 221 7.55 -7.25 1.59
N ILE A 222 8.52 -7.44 2.49
CA ILE A 222 8.51 -8.52 3.48
C ILE A 222 7.51 -8.26 4.62
N ARG A 223 7.29 -6.99 4.98
CA ARG A 223 6.45 -6.62 6.13
C ARG A 223 5.04 -6.19 5.75
N VAL A 224 4.80 -5.70 4.54
CA VAL A 224 3.48 -5.22 4.11
C VAL A 224 2.93 -6.07 2.97
N LEU A 225 3.67 -6.22 1.86
CA LEU A 225 3.13 -6.89 0.67
C LEU A 225 3.00 -8.40 0.84
N SER A 226 3.99 -9.10 1.41
CA SER A 226 3.87 -10.55 1.61
C SER A 226 2.71 -10.92 2.54
N PRO A 227 2.52 -10.27 3.71
CA PRO A 227 1.32 -10.52 4.52
C PRO A 227 0.01 -10.17 3.80
N LEU A 228 -0.01 -9.11 2.99
CA LEU A 228 -1.18 -8.75 2.19
C LEU A 228 -1.54 -9.83 1.17
N ILE A 229 -0.54 -10.37 0.44
CA ILE A 229 -0.74 -11.51 -0.48
C ILE A 229 -1.30 -12.71 0.29
N ALA A 230 -0.69 -13.04 1.43
CA ALA A 230 -1.10 -14.19 2.24
C ALA A 230 -2.54 -14.05 2.77
N SER A 231 -2.98 -12.85 3.13
CA SER A 231 -4.32 -12.62 3.69
C SER A 231 -5.41 -12.35 2.66
N GLN A 232 -5.05 -11.82 1.48
CA GLN A 232 -6.00 -11.39 0.46
C GLN A 232 -6.05 -12.31 -0.76
N GLY A 233 -5.13 -13.27 -0.85
CA GLY A 233 -5.15 -14.36 -1.80
C GLY A 233 -4.82 -13.95 -3.24
N LYS A 234 -5.24 -14.82 -4.18
CA LYS A 234 -4.79 -14.81 -5.57
C LYS A 234 -5.06 -13.51 -6.33
N GLU A 235 -6.22 -12.88 -6.17
CA GLU A 235 -6.54 -11.63 -6.89
C GLU A 235 -5.56 -10.51 -6.52
N CYS A 236 -5.18 -10.41 -5.25
CA CYS A 236 -4.18 -9.47 -4.78
C CYS A 236 -2.78 -9.81 -5.32
N ALA A 237 -2.41 -11.09 -5.27
CA ALA A 237 -1.14 -11.58 -5.81
C ALA A 237 -1.00 -11.27 -7.31
N ASP A 238 -2.06 -11.47 -8.09
CA ASP A 238 -2.10 -11.18 -9.52
C ASP A 238 -1.81 -9.70 -9.79
N LYS A 239 -2.39 -8.79 -8.99
CA LYS A 239 -2.12 -7.36 -9.14
C LYS A 239 -0.70 -6.97 -8.77
N ILE A 240 -0.13 -7.53 -7.70
CA ILE A 240 1.25 -7.25 -7.29
C ILE A 240 2.26 -7.85 -8.30
N SER A 241 2.03 -9.06 -8.81
CA SER A 241 2.91 -9.67 -9.83
C SER A 241 2.94 -8.86 -11.14
N ALA A 242 1.82 -8.24 -11.52
CA ALA A 242 1.72 -7.39 -12.70
C ALA A 242 2.59 -6.13 -12.63
N TRP A 243 3.09 -5.76 -11.44
CA TRP A 243 4.08 -4.70 -11.30
C TRP A 243 5.42 -5.01 -11.97
N ASP A 244 5.65 -6.25 -12.42
CA ASP A 244 6.81 -6.63 -13.24
C ASP A 244 6.93 -5.83 -14.56
N GLN A 245 5.84 -5.22 -15.03
CA GLN A 245 5.79 -4.36 -16.21
C GLN A 245 6.10 -2.89 -15.90
N SER A 246 6.22 -2.52 -14.63
CA SER A 246 6.44 -1.12 -14.24
C SER A 246 7.78 -0.62 -14.77
N PRO A 247 7.85 0.61 -15.33
CA PRO A 247 9.13 1.23 -15.64
C PRO A 247 9.93 1.52 -14.36
N ASN A 248 9.27 1.74 -13.22
CA ASN A 248 9.93 1.97 -11.93
C ASN A 248 10.60 0.68 -11.43
N LEU A 249 11.91 0.76 -11.22
CA LEU A 249 12.75 -0.37 -10.77
C LEU A 249 12.24 -1.01 -9.48
N TRP A 250 11.85 -0.20 -8.49
CA TRP A 250 11.48 -0.68 -7.16
C TRP A 250 10.10 -1.31 -7.16
N GLN A 251 9.17 -0.76 -7.92
CA GLN A 251 7.86 -1.39 -8.15
C GLN A 251 8.01 -2.72 -8.89
N ALA A 252 8.85 -2.77 -9.93
CA ALA A 252 9.17 -4.00 -10.63
C ALA A 252 9.84 -5.01 -9.70
N ARG A 253 10.81 -4.60 -8.87
CA ARG A 253 11.43 -5.46 -7.85
C ARG A 253 10.40 -6.00 -6.85
N ALA A 254 9.45 -5.17 -6.42
CA ALA A 254 8.41 -5.58 -5.48
C ALA A 254 7.51 -6.69 -6.04
N SER A 255 7.32 -6.76 -7.36
CA SER A 255 6.53 -7.82 -8.01
C SER A 255 7.11 -9.23 -7.81
N VAL A 256 8.42 -9.34 -7.52
CA VAL A 256 9.07 -10.62 -7.22
C VAL A 256 9.34 -10.79 -5.73
N VAL A 257 9.89 -9.76 -5.07
CA VAL A 257 10.32 -9.87 -3.67
C VAL A 257 9.14 -10.03 -2.71
N ALA A 258 7.97 -9.47 -3.03
CA ALA A 258 6.76 -9.63 -2.20
C ALA A 258 6.33 -11.11 -2.04
N PHE A 259 6.73 -12.00 -2.94
CA PHE A 259 6.34 -13.41 -2.90
C PHE A 259 7.26 -14.29 -2.05
N VAL A 260 8.38 -13.78 -1.54
CA VAL A 260 9.42 -14.57 -0.82
C VAL A 260 8.87 -15.40 0.35
N LYS A 261 7.78 -14.98 1.00
CA LYS A 261 7.15 -15.75 2.08
C LYS A 261 6.07 -16.73 1.61
N SER A 262 5.64 -16.62 0.36
CA SER A 262 4.54 -17.39 -0.23
C SER A 262 5.02 -18.48 -1.20
N ILE A 263 6.32 -18.52 -1.52
CA ILE A 263 6.93 -19.51 -2.43
C ILE A 263 6.88 -20.96 -1.93
N ALA A 264 6.39 -21.24 -0.72
CA ALA A 264 6.08 -22.62 -0.32
C ALA A 264 4.86 -23.16 -1.10
N GLU A 265 3.95 -22.28 -1.51
CA GLU A 265 2.80 -22.65 -2.35
C GLU A 265 3.20 -22.68 -3.83
N GLU A 266 2.88 -23.77 -4.51
CA GLU A 266 3.24 -23.98 -5.91
C GLU A 266 2.64 -22.95 -6.87
N SER A 267 1.39 -22.54 -6.61
CA SER A 267 0.67 -21.56 -7.43
C SER A 267 1.44 -20.23 -7.50
N TYR A 268 1.94 -19.75 -6.35
CA TYR A 268 2.73 -18.53 -6.24
C TYR A 268 4.15 -18.70 -6.79
N ARG A 269 4.75 -19.90 -6.69
CA ARG A 269 6.05 -20.19 -7.33
C ARG A 269 5.98 -20.02 -8.84
N PHE A 270 4.98 -20.63 -9.49
CA PHE A 270 4.82 -20.51 -10.94
C PHE A 270 4.64 -19.06 -11.36
N GLN A 271 3.76 -18.34 -10.67
CA GLN A 271 3.50 -16.92 -10.93
C GLN A 271 4.75 -16.05 -10.80
N VAL A 272 5.49 -16.19 -9.69
CA VAL A 272 6.67 -15.35 -9.46
C VAL A 272 7.81 -15.68 -10.44
N LEU A 273 7.93 -16.92 -10.92
CA LEU A 273 8.89 -17.29 -11.96
C LEU A 273 8.60 -16.57 -13.28
N GLN A 274 7.32 -16.36 -13.63
CA GLN A 274 6.96 -15.56 -14.80
C GLN A 274 7.45 -14.11 -14.65
N SER A 275 7.23 -13.48 -13.48
CA SER A 275 7.76 -12.13 -13.20
C SER A 275 9.28 -12.08 -13.18
N CYS A 276 9.94 -13.13 -12.65
CA CYS A 276 11.40 -13.26 -12.67
C CYS A 276 11.95 -13.29 -14.11
N SER A 277 11.28 -13.97 -15.04
CA SER A 277 11.70 -14.05 -16.45
C SER A 277 11.76 -12.68 -17.15
N LYS A 278 10.93 -11.73 -16.71
CA LYS A 278 10.95 -10.34 -17.19
C LYS A 278 12.04 -9.54 -16.47
N LEU A 279 12.11 -9.64 -15.15
CA LEU A 279 13.06 -8.87 -14.35
C LEU A 279 14.51 -9.25 -14.58
N ILE A 280 14.82 -10.51 -14.90
CA ILE A 280 16.22 -10.93 -15.10
C ILE A 280 16.84 -10.28 -16.34
N ARG A 281 16.01 -9.96 -17.35
CA ARG A 281 16.39 -9.28 -18.60
C ARG A 281 16.59 -7.78 -18.44
N ARG A 282 16.12 -7.20 -17.32
CA ARG A 282 16.27 -5.78 -17.06
C ARG A 282 17.75 -5.40 -16.83
N PRO A 283 18.19 -4.21 -17.27
CA PRO A 283 19.59 -3.80 -17.14
C PRO A 283 19.98 -3.51 -15.68
N GLU A 284 19.03 -3.11 -14.82
CA GLU A 284 19.33 -2.64 -13.48
C GLU A 284 19.81 -3.78 -12.57
N ARG A 285 20.94 -3.55 -11.89
CA ARG A 285 21.52 -4.51 -10.94
C ARG A 285 20.50 -4.99 -9.90
N PHE A 286 19.70 -4.10 -9.32
CA PHE A 286 18.74 -4.44 -8.27
C PHE A 286 17.50 -5.20 -8.79
N ALA A 287 17.20 -5.19 -10.09
CA ALA A 287 16.19 -6.10 -10.64
C ALA A 287 16.75 -7.54 -10.63
N LYS A 288 17.96 -7.72 -11.15
CA LYS A 288 18.63 -9.02 -11.23
C LYS A 288 18.91 -9.65 -9.87
N THR A 289 19.37 -8.86 -8.88
CA THR A 289 19.63 -9.40 -7.54
C THR A 289 18.33 -9.76 -6.80
N GLY A 290 17.21 -9.09 -7.12
CA GLY A 290 15.89 -9.46 -6.63
C GLY A 290 15.48 -10.85 -7.12
N VAL A 291 15.64 -11.10 -8.43
CA VAL A 291 15.44 -12.44 -9.02
C VAL A 291 16.36 -13.47 -8.37
N GLY A 292 17.65 -13.17 -8.24
CA GLY A 292 18.61 -14.09 -7.61
C GLY A 292 18.24 -14.46 -6.17
N TRP A 293 17.67 -13.52 -5.40
CA TRP A 293 17.16 -13.82 -4.06
C TRP A 293 15.91 -14.69 -4.12
N VAL A 294 14.91 -14.34 -4.92
CA VAL A 294 13.66 -15.12 -5.00
C VAL A 294 13.93 -16.56 -5.46
N LEU A 295 14.79 -16.74 -6.48
CA LEU A 295 15.19 -18.08 -6.94
C LEU A 295 15.89 -18.89 -5.85
N ARG A 296 16.74 -18.26 -5.03
CA ARG A 296 17.35 -18.94 -3.88
C ARG A 296 16.32 -19.46 -2.89
N GLU A 297 15.24 -18.72 -2.67
CA GLU A 297 14.18 -19.13 -1.76
C GLU A 297 13.33 -20.25 -2.38
N ILE A 298 13.03 -20.17 -3.69
CA ILE A 298 12.36 -21.24 -4.44
C ILE A 298 13.19 -22.52 -4.45
N SER A 299 14.52 -22.42 -4.56
CA SER A 299 15.41 -23.58 -4.68
C SER A 299 15.40 -24.50 -3.45
N LYS A 300 14.88 -24.01 -2.31
CA LYS A 300 14.66 -24.82 -1.10
C LYS A 300 13.50 -25.81 -1.24
N PHE A 301 12.58 -25.53 -2.16
CA PHE A 301 11.39 -26.34 -2.44
C PHE A 301 11.53 -27.06 -3.79
N ASP A 302 12.13 -26.40 -4.79
CA ASP A 302 12.20 -26.88 -6.16
C ASP A 302 13.47 -26.40 -6.87
N MET A 303 14.56 -27.14 -6.65
CA MET A 303 15.85 -26.87 -7.29
C MET A 303 15.83 -27.14 -8.80
N GLU A 304 14.99 -28.06 -9.26
CA GLU A 304 14.90 -28.42 -10.67
C GLU A 304 14.31 -27.27 -11.49
N ALA A 305 13.22 -26.66 -11.01
CA ALA A 305 12.65 -25.46 -11.63
C ALA A 305 13.66 -24.31 -11.66
N VAL A 306 14.42 -24.10 -10.57
CA VAL A 306 15.45 -23.04 -10.53
C VAL A 306 16.59 -23.32 -11.49
N SER A 307 17.06 -24.57 -11.59
CA SER A 307 18.12 -24.96 -12.51
C SER A 307 17.69 -24.79 -13.98
N GLY A 308 16.47 -25.21 -14.31
CA GLY A 308 15.87 -25.00 -15.63
C GLY A 308 15.72 -23.51 -15.97
N PHE A 309 15.25 -22.69 -15.02
CA PHE A 309 15.16 -21.24 -15.19
C PHE A 309 16.53 -20.61 -15.44
N VAL A 310 17.56 -21.01 -14.67
CA VAL A 310 18.92 -20.50 -14.82
C VAL A 310 19.51 -20.88 -16.18
N GLU A 311 19.30 -22.11 -16.65
CA GLU A 311 19.77 -22.54 -17.96
C GLU A 311 19.13 -21.72 -19.08
N GLN A 312 17.80 -21.55 -19.03
CA GLN A 312 17.05 -20.77 -20.01
C GLN A 312 17.47 -19.28 -20.07
N HIS A 313 17.85 -18.70 -18.93
CA HIS A 313 18.15 -17.27 -18.80
C HIS A 313 19.62 -16.97 -18.54
N ARG A 314 20.52 -17.93 -18.78
CA ARG A 314 21.92 -17.88 -18.30
C ARG A 314 22.65 -16.58 -18.68
N GLN A 315 22.43 -16.10 -19.90
CA GLN A 315 23.03 -14.88 -20.43
C GLN A 315 22.53 -13.58 -19.77
N ASP A 316 21.33 -13.61 -19.19
CA ASP A 316 20.72 -12.43 -18.55
C ASP A 316 21.25 -12.24 -17.11
N PHE A 317 21.79 -13.28 -16.49
CA PHE A 317 22.29 -13.23 -15.12
C PHE A 317 23.57 -12.40 -14.97
N SER A 318 23.62 -11.61 -13.90
CA SER A 318 24.88 -11.14 -13.34
C SER A 318 25.56 -12.26 -12.54
N ARG A 319 26.88 -12.16 -12.34
CA ARG A 319 27.62 -13.08 -11.45
C ARG A 319 27.01 -13.15 -10.04
N GLU A 320 26.59 -11.99 -9.51
CA GLU A 320 25.99 -11.87 -8.19
C GLU A 320 24.63 -12.56 -8.10
N SER A 321 23.73 -12.29 -9.05
CA SER A 321 22.39 -12.90 -9.06
C SER A 321 22.45 -14.41 -9.30
N LEU A 322 23.38 -14.88 -10.15
CA LEU A 322 23.57 -16.32 -10.42
C LEU A 322 24.07 -17.05 -9.18
N LYS A 323 25.11 -16.50 -8.53
CA LYS A 323 25.67 -17.07 -7.29
C LYS A 323 24.60 -17.17 -6.20
N ASN A 324 23.72 -16.16 -6.09
CA ASN A 324 22.65 -16.17 -5.09
C ASN A 324 21.59 -17.24 -5.43
N ALA A 325 21.15 -17.32 -6.69
CA ALA A 325 20.13 -18.26 -7.14
C ALA A 325 20.55 -19.73 -6.91
N LEU A 326 21.82 -20.07 -7.15
CA LEU A 326 22.35 -21.42 -7.03
C LEU A 326 22.99 -21.72 -5.67
N LYS A 327 22.77 -20.88 -4.64
CA LYS A 327 23.42 -21.03 -3.33
C LYS A 327 23.29 -22.44 -2.73
N TYR A 328 22.18 -23.13 -3.00
CA TYR A 328 21.86 -24.44 -2.45
C TYR A 328 22.04 -25.61 -3.44
N ALA A 329 22.56 -25.37 -4.65
CA ALA A 329 22.68 -26.40 -5.69
C ALA A 329 23.61 -27.56 -5.29
N ASP A 330 24.68 -27.27 -4.54
CA ASP A 330 25.68 -28.26 -4.11
C ASP A 330 25.36 -28.89 -2.74
N GLN A 331 24.20 -28.60 -2.15
CA GLN A 331 23.84 -29.16 -0.85
C GLN A 331 23.10 -30.50 -1.00
N PRO A 332 23.45 -31.54 -0.22
CA PRO A 332 22.77 -32.82 -0.28
C PRO A 332 21.28 -32.65 0.03
N LYS A 333 20.40 -33.18 -0.84
CA LYS A 333 18.95 -33.15 -0.66
C LYS A 333 18.60 -33.72 0.72
N LYS A 334 18.08 -32.88 1.63
CA LYS A 334 17.45 -33.37 2.86
C LYS A 334 16.18 -34.11 2.44
N ARG A 335 16.19 -35.44 2.59
CA ARG A 335 14.99 -36.27 2.44
C ARG A 335 13.97 -35.84 3.51
N SER A 336 12.78 -35.44 3.07
CA SER A 336 11.62 -35.14 3.91
C SER A 336 11.04 -36.39 4.51
#